data_AF-F2B9F0-F1
#
_entry.id   AF-F2B9F0-F1
#
_cell.length_a   1.000
_cell.length_b   1.000
_cell.length_c   1.000
_cell.angle_alpha   90.00
_cell.angle_beta   90.00
_cell.angle_gamma   90.00
#
_symmetry.space_group_name_H-M   'P 1'
#
loop_
_entity.id
_entity.type
_entity.pdbx_description
1 polymer ?
#
loop_
_entity_poly.entity_id
_entity_poly.type
_entity_poly.pdbx_seq_one_letter_code
_entity_poly.pdbx_strand_id
1 'polypeptide(L)'
;MLPAAPSAVKIEGMQHFTSQGPKDYETPRELTAAEICQIVADYAQAAKNAVAAGFDGVELHAANDYLPQQFLADSANLRQDEYGGSIANKARFTLDVCAR
;
A
#
# COMPACT_ATOMS: atom_id res chain seq x y z
N MET A 1 -5.78 -0.69 16.38
CA MET A 1 -5.06 -1.43 15.31
C MET A 1 -4.12 -0.43 14.66
N LEU A 2 -2.83 -0.77 14.46
CA LEU A 2 -1.89 0.14 13.80
C LEU A 2 -2.07 0.11 12.28
N PRO A 3 -1.78 1.22 11.56
CA PRO A 3 -1.67 1.21 10.11
C PRO A 3 -0.60 0.20 9.63
N ALA A 4 -0.71 -0.27 8.40
CA ALA A 4 0.24 -1.20 7.79
C ALA A 4 1.00 -0.54 6.63
N ALA A 5 2.26 -0.91 6.45
CA ALA A 5 3.20 -0.34 5.47
C ALA A 5 4.25 -1.37 5.04
N PRO A 6 5.04 -1.13 3.97
CA PRO A 6 6.18 -1.98 3.63
C PRO A 6 7.24 -2.06 4.73
N SER A 7 7.41 -1.00 5.53
CA SER A 7 8.34 -0.96 6.67
C SER A 7 7.80 -0.06 7.78
N ALA A 8 8.34 -0.22 9.00
CA ALA A 8 7.93 0.54 10.18
C ALA A 8 8.51 1.98 10.19
N VAL A 9 8.20 2.77 9.17
CA VAL A 9 8.67 4.16 9.00
C VAL A 9 7.49 5.11 9.25
N LYS A 10 7.64 6.00 10.24
CA LYS A 10 6.60 6.97 10.62
C LYS A 10 6.63 8.20 9.69
N ILE A 11 5.44 8.70 9.32
CA ILE A 11 5.31 10.01 8.67
C ILE A 11 5.47 11.12 9.71
N GLU A 12 6.36 12.08 9.45
CA GLU A 12 6.62 13.22 10.32
C GLU A 12 6.11 14.54 9.73
N GLY A 13 5.74 15.50 10.59
CA GLY A 13 5.33 16.84 10.18
C GLY A 13 3.94 16.94 9.53
N MET A 14 3.20 15.84 9.45
CA MET A 14 1.87 15.76 8.82
C MET A 14 0.86 15.09 9.76
N GLN A 15 -0.43 15.35 9.53
CA GLN A 15 -1.54 14.76 10.26
C GLN A 15 -2.55 14.11 9.30
N HIS A 16 -3.20 13.03 9.75
CA HIS A 16 -4.36 12.47 9.05
C HIS A 16 -5.66 12.95 9.71
N PHE A 17 -6.75 12.88 8.96
CA PHE A 17 -8.08 13.26 9.45
C PHE A 17 -8.81 12.05 10.02
N THR A 18 -9.18 12.13 11.29
CA THR A 18 -10.05 11.16 11.96
C THR A 18 -11.43 11.76 12.22
N SER A 19 -12.38 10.93 12.65
CA SER A 19 -13.66 11.40 13.19
C SER A 19 -13.53 12.30 14.43
N GLN A 20 -12.35 12.33 15.06
CA GLN A 20 -12.03 13.17 16.23
C GLN A 20 -11.14 14.37 15.85
N GLY A 21 -11.04 14.68 14.56
CA GLY A 21 -10.19 15.74 14.03
C GLY A 21 -8.79 15.26 13.61
N PRO A 22 -7.88 16.21 13.29
CA PRO A 22 -6.51 15.90 12.88
C PRO A 22 -5.74 15.18 14.00
N LYS A 23 -5.01 14.12 13.62
CA LYS A 23 -4.13 13.36 14.51
C LYS A 23 -2.79 13.11 13.82
N ASP A 24 -1.73 13.06 14.61
CA ASP A 24 -0.42 12.64 14.13
C ASP A 24 -0.49 11.17 13.68
N TYR A 25 0.26 10.84 12.64
CA TYR A 25 0.40 9.46 12.21
C TYR A 25 1.03 8.60 13.31
N GLU A 26 0.60 7.35 13.45
CA GLU A 26 1.31 6.34 14.21
C GLU A 26 2.50 5.79 13.40
N THR A 27 3.46 5.15 14.09
CA THR A 27 4.42 4.29 13.41
C THR A 27 3.67 3.06 12.88
N PRO A 28 3.67 2.81 11.56
CA PRO A 28 2.97 1.67 11.00
C PRO A 28 3.67 0.36 11.37
N ARG A 29 2.93 -0.73 11.26
CA ARG A 29 3.49 -2.08 11.33
C ARG A 29 3.93 -2.52 9.93
N GLU A 30 5.08 -3.18 9.87
CA GLU A 30 5.54 -3.84 8.65
C GLU A 30 4.62 -5.00 8.26
N LEU A 31 4.21 -5.03 6.98
CA LEU A 31 3.41 -6.10 6.39
C LEU A 31 4.19 -7.42 6.29
N THR A 32 3.53 -8.53 6.58
CA THR A 32 4.04 -9.87 6.24
C THR A 32 3.74 -10.21 4.78
N ALA A 33 4.48 -11.15 4.18
CA ALA A 33 4.22 -11.60 2.81
C ALA A 33 2.79 -12.14 2.62
N ALA A 34 2.24 -12.83 3.62
CA ALA A 34 0.86 -13.33 3.57
C ALA A 34 -0.16 -12.17 3.53
N GLU A 35 0.07 -11.10 4.28
CA GLU A 35 -0.77 -9.91 4.26
C GLU A 35 -0.63 -9.15 2.94
N ILE A 36 0.56 -9.10 2.35
CA ILE A 36 0.76 -8.52 1.03
C ILE A 36 -0.07 -9.30 -0.01
N CYS A 37 0.02 -10.63 -0.01
CA CYS A 37 -0.81 -11.48 -0.88
C CYS A 37 -2.32 -11.25 -0.67
N GLN A 38 -2.76 -11.07 0.57
CA GLN A 38 -4.16 -10.77 0.87
C GLN A 38 -4.57 -9.41 0.34
N ILE A 39 -3.75 -8.37 0.51
CA ILE A 39 -4.03 -7.01 0.00
C ILE A 39 -4.14 -7.02 -1.53
N VAL A 40 -3.28 -7.78 -2.22
CA VAL A 40 -3.39 -7.95 -3.68
C VAL A 40 -4.75 -8.58 -4.04
N ALA A 41 -5.20 -9.60 -3.30
CA ALA A 41 -6.52 -10.19 -3.50
C ALA A 41 -7.66 -9.20 -3.20
N ASP A 42 -7.49 -8.32 -2.21
CA ASP A 42 -8.45 -7.28 -1.86
C ASP A 42 -8.58 -6.23 -2.99
N TYR A 43 -7.48 -5.83 -3.63
CA TYR A 43 -7.52 -4.98 -4.83
C TYR A 43 -8.28 -5.66 -5.99
N ALA A 44 -8.01 -6.94 -6.26
CA ALA A 44 -8.72 -7.68 -7.29
C ALA A 44 -10.23 -7.78 -6.98
N GLN A 45 -10.60 -7.96 -5.71
CA GLN A 45 -12.00 -7.96 -5.30
C GLN A 45 -12.64 -6.56 -5.44
N ALA A 46 -11.91 -5.50 -5.08
CA ALA A 46 -12.38 -4.13 -5.27
C ALA A 46 -12.62 -3.79 -6.75
N ALA A 47 -11.73 -4.24 -7.64
CA ALA A 47 -11.90 -4.07 -9.09
C ALA A 47 -13.14 -4.80 -9.62
N LYS A 48 -13.36 -6.05 -9.19
CA LYS A 48 -14.59 -6.81 -9.52
C LYS A 48 -15.84 -6.09 -9.03
N ASN A 49 -15.81 -5.54 -7.82
CA ASN A 49 -16.92 -4.79 -7.26
C ASN A 49 -17.20 -3.50 -8.06
N ALA A 50 -16.16 -2.79 -8.50
CA ALA A 50 -16.31 -1.59 -9.33
C ALA A 50 -16.99 -1.92 -10.67
N VAL A 51 -16.55 -2.99 -11.35
CA VAL A 51 -17.20 -3.45 -12.59
C VAL A 51 -18.65 -3.85 -12.33
N ALA A 52 -18.93 -4.60 -11.25
CA ALA A 52 -20.29 -4.97 -10.88
C ALA A 52 -21.18 -3.76 -10.55
N ALA A 53 -20.59 -2.67 -10.07
CA ALA A 53 -21.28 -1.40 -9.81
C ALA A 53 -21.49 -0.54 -11.08
N GLY A 54 -20.95 -0.96 -12.23
CA GLY A 54 -21.14 -0.28 -13.52
C GLY A 54 -20.06 0.75 -13.87
N PHE A 55 -18.90 0.72 -13.21
CA PHE A 55 -17.75 1.52 -13.65
C PHE A 55 -17.14 0.94 -14.94
N ASP A 56 -16.72 1.81 -15.86
CA ASP A 56 -16.07 1.42 -17.12
C ASP A 56 -14.66 0.85 -16.93
N GLY A 57 -14.04 1.13 -15.78
CA GLY A 57 -12.70 0.68 -15.44
C GLY A 57 -12.27 1.12 -14.05
N VAL A 58 -11.02 0.81 -13.70
CA VAL A 58 -10.41 1.17 -12.43
C VAL A 58 -9.02 1.76 -12.66
N GLU A 59 -8.63 2.68 -11.78
CA GLU A 59 -7.27 3.20 -11.71
C GLU A 59 -6.62 2.75 -10.40
N LEU A 60 -5.39 2.23 -10.48
CA LEU A 60 -4.60 1.92 -9.29
C LEU A 60 -3.95 3.19 -8.76
N HIS A 61 -4.35 3.63 -7.57
CA HIS A 61 -3.70 4.76 -6.92
C HIS A 61 -2.31 4.37 -6.36
N ALA A 62 -1.29 4.47 -7.20
CA ALA A 62 0.12 4.23 -6.88
C ALA A 62 0.94 5.52 -6.75
N ALA A 63 0.34 6.55 -6.14
CA ALA A 63 0.91 7.90 -6.04
C ALA A 63 0.60 8.53 -4.66
N ASN A 64 1.06 9.76 -4.44
CA ASN A 64 0.82 10.58 -3.24
C ASN A 64 1.14 9.87 -1.92
N ASP A 65 2.24 9.10 -1.90
CA ASP A 65 2.80 8.42 -0.72
C ASP A 65 1.89 7.35 -0.10
N TYR A 66 0.85 6.90 -0.83
CA TYR A 66 0.03 5.76 -0.44
C TYR A 66 0.73 4.42 -0.68
N LEU A 67 0.14 3.35 -0.15
CA LEU A 67 0.77 2.04 0.00
C LEU A 67 1.56 1.56 -1.24
N PRO A 68 1.04 1.60 -2.49
CA PRO A 68 1.85 1.14 -3.62
C PRO A 68 3.08 2.01 -3.87
N GLN A 69 2.99 3.34 -3.73
CA GLN A 69 4.16 4.21 -3.82
C GLN A 69 5.14 3.96 -2.67
N GLN A 70 4.66 3.65 -1.47
CA GLN A 70 5.53 3.31 -0.35
C GLN A 70 6.42 2.10 -0.66
N PHE A 71 5.91 1.07 -1.35
CA PHE A 71 6.73 -0.06 -1.82
C PHE A 71 7.77 0.37 -2.87
N LEU A 72 7.47 1.34 -3.72
CA LEU A 72 8.38 1.82 -4.77
C LEU A 72 9.53 2.69 -4.22
N ALA A 73 9.29 3.42 -3.14
CA ALA A 73 10.18 4.43 -2.60
C ALA A 73 11.24 3.88 -1.63
N ASP A 74 12.52 4.21 -1.85
CA ASP A 74 13.63 3.82 -0.96
C ASP A 74 13.52 4.43 0.45
N SER A 75 12.86 5.57 0.57
CA SER A 75 12.63 6.24 1.87
C SER A 75 11.58 5.55 2.74
N ALA A 76 10.73 4.69 2.16
CA ALA A 76 9.62 4.04 2.85
C ALA A 76 9.70 2.51 2.85
N ASN A 77 10.37 1.89 1.88
CA ASN A 77 10.55 0.45 1.78
C ASN A 77 11.98 0.04 2.12
N LEU A 78 12.17 -0.37 3.37
CA LEU A 78 13.43 -0.86 3.92
C LEU A 78 13.48 -2.40 3.98
N ARG A 79 12.57 -3.09 3.28
CA ARG A 79 12.50 -4.55 3.29
C ARG A 79 13.71 -5.18 2.62
N GLN A 80 14.07 -6.36 3.10
CA GLN A 80 15.16 -7.18 2.56
C GLN A 80 14.66 -8.48 1.92
N ASP A 81 13.34 -8.64 1.79
CA ASP A 81 12.70 -9.79 1.16
C ASP A 81 12.36 -9.52 -0.32
N GLU A 82 11.53 -10.37 -0.92
CA GLU A 82 11.14 -10.29 -2.32
C GLU A 82 10.32 -9.04 -2.69
N TYR A 83 9.93 -8.23 -1.71
CA TYR A 83 9.23 -6.96 -1.90
C TYR A 83 10.09 -5.72 -1.64
N GLY A 84 11.40 -5.87 -1.37
CA GLY A 84 12.31 -4.74 -1.17
C GLY A 84 13.73 -4.92 -1.71
N GLY A 85 14.55 -3.89 -1.51
CA GLY A 85 15.92 -3.82 -2.01
C GLY A 85 15.98 -3.47 -3.50
N SER A 86 15.92 -4.47 -4.39
CA SER A 86 16.06 -4.24 -5.83
C SER A 86 14.85 -3.50 -6.43
N ILE A 87 15.03 -2.79 -7.55
CA ILE A 87 13.93 -2.14 -8.29
C ILE A 87 12.84 -3.16 -8.64
N ALA A 88 13.22 -4.37 -9.08
CA ALA A 88 12.27 -5.42 -9.43
C ALA A 88 11.44 -5.87 -8.22
N ASN A 89 12.06 -6.02 -7.05
CA ASN A 89 11.35 -6.40 -5.83
C ASN A 89 10.43 -5.28 -5.32
N LYS A 90 10.91 -4.02 -5.32
CA LYS A 90 10.09 -2.85 -4.95
C LYS A 90 8.86 -2.70 -5.85
N ALA A 91 9.00 -2.96 -7.15
CA ALA A 91 7.90 -2.92 -8.11
C ALA A 91 6.93 -4.12 -8.01
N ARG A 92 7.34 -5.22 -7.35
CA ARG A 92 6.59 -6.47 -7.32
C ARG A 92 5.17 -6.28 -6.81
N PHE A 93 4.99 -5.57 -5.71
CA PHE A 93 3.66 -5.32 -5.13
C PHE A 93 2.72 -4.65 -6.15
N THR A 94 3.14 -3.56 -6.77
CA THR A 94 2.32 -2.82 -7.75
C THR A 94 2.02 -3.68 -8.99
N LEU A 95 3.00 -4.45 -9.46
CA LEU A 95 2.82 -5.35 -10.60
C LEU A 95 1.87 -6.51 -10.28
N ASP A 96 1.96 -7.08 -9.09
CA ASP A 96 1.06 -8.14 -8.63
C ASP A 96 -0.39 -7.64 -8.54
N VAL A 97 -0.61 -6.39 -8.13
CA VAL A 97 -1.93 -5.73 -8.13
C VAL A 97 -2.46 -5.54 -9.54
N CYS A 98 -1.63 -5.10 -10.48
CA CYS A 98 -2.06 -4.88 -11.88
C CYS A 98 -2.29 -6.18 -12.67
N ALA A 99 -1.69 -7.30 -12.24
CA ALA A 99 -1.72 -8.56 -12.98
C ALA A 99 -2.90 -9.48 -12.61
N ARG A 100 -3.67 -9.18 -11.56
CA ARG A 100 -4.70 -10.07 -11.00
C ARG A 100 -6.12 -9.55 -11.10
#